data_AF-A0A937WIP8-F1
#
_entry.id   AF-A0A937WIP8-F1
#
_cell.length_a   1.000
_cell.length_b   1.000
_cell.length_c   1.000
_cell.angle_alpha   90.00
_cell.angle_beta   90.00
_cell.angle_gamma   90.00
#
_symmetry.space_group_name_H-M   'P 1'
#
loop_
_entity.id
_entity.type
_entity.pdbx_description
1 polymer ?
#
loop_
_entity_poly.entity_id
_entity_poly.type
_entity_poly.pdbx_seq_one_letter_code
_entity_poly.pdbx_strand_id
1 'polypeptide(L)'
;MLTWQQWINKSQASMIAARNSLKSGDLPAAVSRAYFAAFQAVTGALIKRGYQPNPMTGNWGHLGTQNQFTVLVRQVRSKQRRLRQARGNFEDLYFYRPRADYGDDSIFTTDMTQKLVRTPGQVVSLMQKLIEDGDI
;
A
#
# COMPACT_ATOMS: atom_id res chain seq x y z
N MET A 1 8.19 17.82 -3.25
CA MET A 1 7.80 16.50 -2.71
C MET A 1 6.28 16.47 -2.58
N LEU A 2 5.61 15.34 -2.85
CA LEU A 2 4.15 15.27 -2.73
C LEU A 2 3.71 15.38 -1.27
N THR A 3 2.59 16.06 -1.01
CA THR A 3 1.97 16.12 0.33
C THR A 3 1.31 14.79 0.69
N TRP A 4 1.03 14.56 1.98
CA TRP A 4 0.30 13.36 2.42
C TRP A 4 -1.07 13.22 1.72
N GLN A 5 -1.79 14.34 1.50
CA GLN A 5 -3.09 14.34 0.82
C GLN A 5 -2.94 13.91 -0.65
N GLN A 6 -1.91 14.39 -1.35
CA GLN A 6 -1.63 13.98 -2.73
C GLN A 6 -1.30 12.48 -2.82
N TRP A 7 -0.61 11.92 -1.84
CA TRP A 7 -0.36 10.48 -1.75
C TRP A 7 -1.65 9.67 -1.51
N ILE A 8 -2.54 10.13 -0.63
CA ILE A 8 -3.85 9.50 -0.42
C ILE A 8 -4.71 9.53 -1.69
N ASN A 9 -4.74 10.65 -2.41
CA ASN A 9 -5.48 10.75 -3.67
C ASN A 9 -4.90 9.79 -4.74
N LYS A 10 -3.57 9.69 -4.84
CA LYS A 10 -2.91 8.71 -5.71
C LYS A 10 -3.27 7.27 -5.33
N SER A 11 -3.31 6.96 -4.03
CA SER A 11 -3.71 5.64 -3.54
C SER A 11 -5.10 5.25 -4.03
N GLN A 12 -6.06 6.18 -3.94
CA GLN A 12 -7.42 5.95 -4.42
C GLN A 12 -7.45 5.72 -5.95
N ALA A 13 -6.71 6.52 -6.72
CA ALA A 13 -6.59 6.33 -8.15
C ALA A 13 -5.99 4.95 -8.51
N SER A 14 -4.96 4.51 -7.78
CA SER A 14 -4.38 3.18 -7.96
C SER A 14 -5.36 2.05 -7.61
N MET A 15 -6.22 2.21 -6.60
CA MET A 15 -7.28 1.24 -6.31
C MET A 15 -8.29 1.12 -7.45
N ILE A 16 -8.69 2.25 -8.04
CA ILE A 16 -9.61 2.26 -9.18
C ILE A 16 -8.94 1.58 -10.38
N ALA A 17 -7.68 1.90 -10.66
CA ALA A 17 -6.91 1.25 -11.73
C ALA A 17 -6.76 -0.27 -11.51
N ALA A 18 -6.51 -0.71 -10.28
CA ALA A 18 -6.42 -2.13 -9.94
C ALA A 18 -7.72 -2.88 -10.25
N ARG A 19 -8.86 -2.29 -9.88
CA ARG A 19 -10.19 -2.86 -10.17
C ARG A 19 -10.49 -2.89 -11.66
N ASN A 20 -10.11 -1.86 -12.40
CA ASN A 20 -10.34 -1.80 -13.84
C ASN A 20 -9.48 -2.84 -14.57
N SER A 21 -8.22 -3.00 -14.17
CA SER A 21 -7.30 -4.00 -14.74
C SER A 21 -7.81 -5.43 -14.49
N LEU A 22 -8.32 -5.68 -13.28
CA LEU A 22 -8.96 -6.96 -12.95
C LEU A 22 -10.20 -7.22 -13.83
N LYS A 23 -11.02 -6.21 -14.08
CA LYS A 23 -12.20 -6.32 -14.96
C LYS A 23 -11.82 -6.58 -16.42
N SER A 24 -10.71 -6.02 -16.90
CA SER A 24 -10.23 -6.24 -18.26
C SER A 24 -9.44 -7.54 -18.43
N GLY A 25 -9.22 -8.31 -17.36
CA GLY A 25 -8.43 -9.54 -17.40
C GLY A 25 -6.92 -9.32 -17.34
N ASP A 26 -6.45 -8.08 -17.16
CA ASP A 26 -5.03 -7.76 -16.97
C ASP A 26 -4.66 -7.99 -15.50
N LEU A 27 -4.44 -9.27 -15.17
CA LEU A 27 -4.19 -9.72 -13.81
C LEU A 27 -2.88 -9.19 -13.22
N PRO A 28 -1.73 -9.20 -13.94
CA PRO A 28 -0.49 -8.62 -13.45
C PRO A 28 -0.64 -7.12 -13.16
N ALA A 29 -1.22 -6.34 -14.07
CA ALA A 29 -1.45 -4.91 -13.82
C ALA A 29 -2.37 -4.70 -12.61
N ALA A 30 -3.41 -5.53 -12.43
CA ALA A 30 -4.28 -5.44 -11.26
C ALA A 30 -3.52 -5.62 -9.94
N VAL A 31 -2.62 -6.61 -9.84
CA VAL A 31 -1.79 -6.85 -8.66
C VAL A 31 -0.81 -5.69 -8.43
N SER A 32 -0.13 -5.24 -9.48
CA SER A 32 0.80 -4.10 -9.41
C SER A 32 0.12 -2.83 -8.86
N ARG A 33 -1.04 -2.49 -9.44
CA ARG A 33 -1.82 -1.32 -9.00
C ARG A 33 -2.37 -1.49 -7.58
N ALA A 34 -2.74 -2.70 -7.18
CA ALA A 34 -3.16 -2.99 -5.81
C ALA A 34 -2.03 -2.73 -4.80
N TYR A 35 -0.80 -3.15 -5.12
CA TYR A 35 0.37 -2.82 -4.31
C TYR A 35 0.60 -1.30 -4.23
N PHE A 36 0.58 -0.60 -5.36
CA PHE A 36 0.82 0.84 -5.37
C PHE A 36 -0.22 1.62 -4.57
N ALA A 37 -1.48 1.17 -4.54
CA ALA A 37 -2.48 1.74 -3.65
C ALA A 37 -2.05 1.65 -2.17
N ALA A 38 -1.69 0.45 -1.69
CA ALA A 38 -1.24 0.27 -0.32
C ALA A 38 0.03 1.09 0.00
N PHE A 39 1.03 1.05 -0.90
CA PHE A 39 2.28 1.82 -0.75
C PHE A 39 2.01 3.32 -0.65
N GLN A 40 1.14 3.85 -1.51
CA GLN A 40 0.81 5.28 -1.52
C GLN A 40 0.06 5.70 -0.26
N ALA A 41 -0.89 4.89 0.23
CA ALA A 41 -1.58 5.19 1.48
C ALA A 41 -0.66 5.15 2.71
N VAL A 42 0.18 4.12 2.81
CA VAL A 42 1.17 4.01 3.91
C VAL A 42 2.14 5.19 3.87
N THR A 43 2.63 5.57 2.68
CA THR A 43 3.52 6.72 2.51
C THR A 43 2.82 8.03 2.93
N GLY A 44 1.56 8.23 2.55
CA GLY A 44 0.76 9.37 3.00
C GLY A 44 0.65 9.44 4.52
N ALA A 45 0.32 8.32 5.17
CA ALA A 45 0.25 8.22 6.63
C ALA A 45 1.59 8.53 7.32
N LEU A 46 2.70 7.99 6.79
CA LEU A 46 4.04 8.26 7.32
C LEU A 46 4.41 9.75 7.21
N ILE A 47 4.14 10.38 6.05
CA ILE A 47 4.36 11.83 5.86
C ILE A 47 3.51 12.65 6.84
N LYS A 48 2.23 12.30 7.02
CA LYS A 48 1.35 12.98 7.97
C LYS A 48 1.91 12.92 9.39
N ARG A 49 2.50 11.78 9.77
CA ARG A 49 3.15 11.56 11.06
C ARG A 49 4.52 12.25 11.20
N GLY A 50 5.02 12.89 10.14
CA GLY A 50 6.30 13.61 10.14
C GLY A 50 7.51 12.76 9.73
N TYR A 51 7.30 11.51 9.28
CA TYR A 51 8.39 10.72 8.72
C TYR A 51 8.87 11.29 7.38
N GLN A 52 10.17 11.15 7.13
CA GLN A 52 10.84 11.63 5.93
C GLN A 52 11.29 10.46 5.06
N PRO A 53 11.41 10.65 3.73
CA PRO A 53 12.00 9.66 2.84
C PRO A 53 13.48 9.38 3.19
N ASN A 54 14.09 8.43 2.48
CA ASN A 54 15.51 8.14 2.68
C ASN A 54 16.35 9.42 2.49
N PRO A 55 17.19 9.80 3.47
CA PRO A 55 17.92 11.06 3.43
C PRO A 55 18.99 11.12 2.33
N MET A 56 19.52 9.98 1.89
CA MET A 56 20.51 9.92 0.82
C MET A 56 19.90 10.09 -0.56
N THR A 57 18.70 9.56 -0.78
CA THR A 57 18.06 9.56 -2.11
C THR A 57 16.95 10.60 -2.24
N GLY A 58 16.48 11.17 -1.13
CA GLY A 58 15.31 12.05 -1.08
C GLY A 58 13.99 11.35 -1.46
N ASN A 59 14.00 10.03 -1.63
CA ASN A 59 12.90 9.27 -2.23
C ASN A 59 12.33 8.20 -1.28
N TRP A 60 11.04 7.95 -1.42
CA TRP A 60 10.35 6.84 -0.77
C TRP A 60 10.66 5.54 -1.50
N GLY A 61 11.52 4.71 -0.91
CA GLY A 61 11.80 3.36 -1.41
C GLY A 61 10.88 2.33 -0.77
N HIS A 62 10.58 1.25 -1.50
CA HIS A 62 9.67 0.19 -1.03
C HIS A 62 10.09 -0.41 0.31
N LEU A 63 11.36 -0.81 0.43
CA LEU A 63 11.89 -1.36 1.69
C LEU A 63 11.92 -0.32 2.81
N GLY A 64 12.24 0.95 2.48
CA GLY A 64 12.22 2.05 3.44
C GLY A 64 10.82 2.29 4.02
N THR A 65 9.80 2.33 3.16
CA THR A 65 8.39 2.47 3.57
C THR A 65 7.95 1.30 4.45
N GLN A 66 8.31 0.05 4.11
CA GLN A 66 8.01 -1.13 4.94
C GLN A 66 8.64 -1.03 6.34
N ASN A 67 9.91 -0.62 6.41
CA ASN A 67 10.62 -0.48 7.68
C ASN A 67 9.99 0.62 8.56
N GLN A 68 9.70 1.79 7.99
CA GLN A 68 9.06 2.88 8.73
C GLN A 68 7.63 2.51 9.15
N PHE A 69 6.89 1.78 8.32
CA PHE A 69 5.56 1.30 8.69
C PHE A 69 5.62 0.34 9.88
N THR A 70 6.62 -0.53 9.93
CA THR A 70 6.87 -1.40 11.08
C THR A 70 7.09 -0.60 12.37
N VAL A 71 7.81 0.52 12.30
CA VAL A 71 7.99 1.43 13.44
C VAL A 71 6.65 2.05 13.84
N LEU A 72 5.85 2.53 12.88
CA LEU A 72 4.52 3.08 13.14
C LEU A 72 3.60 2.09 13.87
N VAL A 73 3.57 0.82 13.42
CA VAL A 73 2.79 -0.27 14.06
C VAL A 73 3.16 -0.47 15.54
N ARG A 74 4.42 -0.23 15.91
CA ARG A 74 4.88 -0.33 17.30
C ARG A 74 4.49 0.88 18.15
N GLN A 75 4.40 2.06 17.53
CA GLN A 75 4.09 3.31 18.21
C GLN A 75 2.58 3.50 18.46
N VAL A 76 1.72 3.12 17.51
CA VAL A 76 0.27 3.31 17.61
C VAL A 76 -0.38 2.11 18.33
N ARG A 77 -0.31 2.10 19.67
CA ARG A 77 -0.76 0.98 20.50
C ARG A 77 -2.28 0.75 20.44
N SER A 78 -3.07 1.81 20.35
CA SER A 78 -4.55 1.77 20.35
C SER A 78 -5.14 0.96 19.19
N LYS A 79 -4.44 0.85 18.06
CA LYS A 79 -4.89 0.14 16.85
C LYS A 79 -3.95 -1.00 16.44
N GLN A 80 -3.09 -1.48 17.36
CA GLN A 80 -1.98 -2.36 17.03
C GLN A 80 -2.40 -3.63 16.28
N ARG A 81 -3.51 -4.28 16.67
CA ARG A 81 -4.02 -5.48 15.98
C ARG A 81 -4.33 -5.21 14.50
N ARG A 82 -5.07 -4.13 14.22
CA ARG A 82 -5.45 -3.73 12.85
C ARG A 82 -4.23 -3.33 12.03
N LEU A 83 -3.27 -2.63 12.66
CA LEU A 83 -2.01 -2.24 12.03
C LEU A 83 -1.12 -3.43 11.68
N ARG A 84 -1.03 -4.44 12.56
CA ARG A 84 -0.31 -5.69 12.25
C ARG A 84 -0.94 -6.44 11.07
N GLN A 85 -2.27 -6.51 11.02
CA GLN A 85 -2.96 -7.10 9.88
C GLN A 85 -2.71 -6.31 8.58
N ALA A 86 -2.82 -4.98 8.63
CA ALA A 86 -2.53 -4.12 7.49
C ALA A 86 -1.08 -4.24 7.01
N ARG A 87 -0.12 -4.44 7.94
CA ARG A 87 1.27 -4.74 7.62
C ARG A 87 1.41 -6.07 6.87
N GLY A 88 0.83 -7.15 7.38
CA GLY A 88 0.87 -8.45 6.69
C GLY A 88 0.30 -8.36 5.26
N ASN A 89 -0.87 -7.73 5.12
CA ASN A 89 -1.46 -7.44 3.82
C ASN A 89 -0.55 -6.64 2.88
N PHE A 90 0.18 -5.65 3.42
CA PHE A 90 1.11 -4.84 2.63
C PHE A 90 2.38 -5.61 2.25
N GLU A 91 2.87 -6.49 3.11
CA GLU A 91 3.98 -7.40 2.84
C GLU A 91 3.62 -8.43 1.75
N ASP A 92 2.42 -9.00 1.79
CA ASP A 92 1.92 -9.92 0.76
C ASP A 92 1.85 -9.23 -0.62
N LEU A 93 1.30 -8.01 -0.67
CA LEU A 93 1.27 -7.22 -1.91
C LEU A 93 2.68 -6.91 -2.42
N TYR A 94 3.61 -6.57 -1.51
CA TYR A 94 5.00 -6.33 -1.87
C TYR A 94 5.67 -7.58 -2.43
N PHE A 95 5.38 -8.77 -1.91
CA PHE A 95 5.91 -10.02 -2.41
C PHE A 95 5.46 -10.32 -3.85
N TYR A 96 4.19 -10.06 -4.18
CA TYR A 96 3.66 -10.35 -5.52
C TYR A 96 3.97 -9.28 -6.55
N ARG A 97 4.14 -8.00 -6.16
CA ARG A 97 4.35 -6.91 -7.13
C ARG A 97 5.55 -7.11 -8.07
N PRO A 98 6.76 -7.48 -7.62
CA PRO A 98 7.88 -7.67 -8.55
C PRO A 98 7.60 -8.73 -9.62
N ARG A 99 6.83 -9.77 -9.27
CA ARG A 99 6.43 -10.81 -10.22
C ARG A 99 5.37 -10.31 -11.19
N ALA A 100 4.46 -9.46 -10.72
CA ALA A 100 3.46 -8.82 -11.57
C ALA A 100 4.07 -7.81 -12.56
N ASP A 101 5.18 -7.16 -12.18
CA ASP A 101 5.80 -6.14 -13.03
C ASP A 101 6.88 -6.70 -13.96
N TYR A 102 7.54 -7.80 -13.58
CA TYR A 102 8.73 -8.30 -14.27
C TYR A 102 8.81 -9.82 -14.38
N GLY A 103 7.84 -10.55 -13.83
CA GLY A 103 7.83 -12.00 -13.78
C GLY A 103 7.00 -12.61 -14.90
N ASP A 104 6.76 -13.91 -14.76
CA ASP A 104 5.86 -14.66 -15.64
C ASP A 104 4.40 -14.43 -15.22
N ASP A 105 3.58 -13.98 -16.17
CA ASP A 105 2.16 -13.70 -15.96
C ASP A 105 1.35 -14.97 -15.63
N SER A 106 1.84 -16.15 -16.01
CA SER A 106 1.15 -17.43 -15.83
C SER A 106 0.86 -17.80 -14.37
N ILE A 107 1.56 -17.17 -13.42
CA ILE A 107 1.40 -17.42 -11.99
C ILE A 107 0.13 -16.78 -11.41
N PHE A 108 -0.47 -15.82 -12.11
CA PHE A 108 -1.62 -15.07 -11.60
C PHE A 108 -2.93 -15.69 -12.08
N THR A 109 -3.68 -16.30 -11.15
CA THR A 109 -5.05 -16.73 -11.41
C THR A 109 -6.05 -15.62 -11.08
N THR A 110 -7.22 -15.64 -11.71
CA THR A 110 -8.27 -14.66 -11.43
C THR A 110 -8.66 -14.62 -9.95
N ASP A 111 -8.79 -15.78 -9.30
CA ASP A 111 -9.14 -15.87 -7.88
C ASP A 111 -8.07 -15.27 -6.95
N MET A 112 -6.79 -15.57 -7.24
CA MET A 112 -5.68 -14.98 -6.50
C MET A 112 -5.67 -13.46 -6.67
N THR A 113 -5.81 -12.97 -7.90
CA THR A 113 -5.81 -11.54 -8.20
C THR A 113 -7.01 -10.84 -7.56
N GLN A 114 -8.19 -11.45 -7.55
CA GLN A 114 -9.36 -10.91 -6.85
C GLN A 114 -9.09 -10.73 -5.35
N LYS A 115 -8.43 -11.71 -4.70
CA LYS A 115 -8.04 -11.60 -3.29
C LYS A 115 -7.04 -10.46 -3.07
N LEU A 116 -6.01 -10.38 -3.91
CA LEU A 116 -4.99 -9.33 -3.82
C LEU A 116 -5.57 -7.93 -4.06
N VAL A 117 -6.49 -7.76 -5.03
CA VAL A 117 -7.11 -6.46 -5.34
C VAL A 117 -8.07 -5.98 -4.24
N ARG A 118 -8.64 -6.89 -3.43
CA ARG A 118 -9.45 -6.52 -2.24
C ARG A 118 -8.60 -6.08 -1.06
N THR A 119 -7.39 -6.62 -0.94
CA THR A 119 -6.45 -6.42 0.17
C THR A 119 -6.07 -4.96 0.44
N PRO A 120 -5.70 -4.10 -0.55
CA PRO A 120 -5.32 -2.72 -0.27
C PRO A 120 -6.46 -1.90 0.34
N GLY A 121 -7.72 -2.26 0.12
CA GLY A 121 -8.85 -1.55 0.72
C GLY A 121 -8.75 -1.46 2.25
N GLN A 122 -8.33 -2.54 2.91
CA GLN A 122 -8.15 -2.55 4.37
C GLN A 122 -7.00 -1.65 4.81
N VAL A 123 -5.90 -1.64 4.06
CA VAL A 123 -4.73 -0.80 4.34
C VAL A 123 -5.09 0.68 4.15
N VAL A 124 -5.67 1.03 3.00
CA VAL A 124 -6.04 2.39 2.64
C VAL A 124 -7.04 2.96 3.65
N SER A 125 -8.13 2.24 3.95
CA SER A 125 -9.13 2.71 4.91
C SER A 125 -8.56 2.86 6.33
N LEU A 126 -7.63 1.99 6.75
CA LEU A 126 -6.98 2.15 8.04
C LEU A 126 -6.07 3.39 8.07
N MET A 127 -5.27 3.61 7.03
CA MET A 127 -4.38 4.78 6.96
C MET A 127 -5.17 6.08 6.98
N GLN A 128 -6.25 6.17 6.19
CA GLN A 128 -7.14 7.33 6.19
C GLN A 128 -7.76 7.56 7.57
N LYS A 129 -8.27 6.51 8.21
CA LYS A 129 -8.85 6.62 9.54
C LYS A 129 -7.85 7.11 10.59
N LEU A 130 -6.60 6.64 10.54
CA LEU A 130 -5.56 7.13 11.47
C LEU A 130 -5.28 8.62 11.28
N ILE A 131 -5.28 9.09 10.02
CA ILE A 131 -5.10 10.51 9.69
C ILE A 131 -6.30 11.34 10.19
N GLU A 132 -7.52 10.86 10.00
CA GLU A 132 -8.77 11.51 10.41
C GLU A 132 -8.94 11.57 11.93
N ASP A 133 -8.66 10.45 12.62
CA ASP A 133 -8.76 10.33 14.08
C ASP A 133 -7.63 11.13 14.80
N GLY A 134 -6.63 11.63 14.06
CA GLY A 134 -5.46 12.30 14.64
C GLY A 134 -4.53 11.34 15.42
N ASP A 135 -4.68 10.03 15.22
CA ASP A 135 -3.85 8.99 15.82
C ASP A 135 -2.41 9.03 15.26
N ILE A 136 -2.21 9.69 14.11
CA ILE A 136 -0.91 9.92 13.47
C ILE A 136 -0.70 11.38 13.04
#